data_AF-A0A6L3VFX0-F1
#
_entry.id   AF-A0A6L3VFX0-F1
#
_cell.length_a   1.000
_cell.length_b   1.000
_cell.length_c   1.000
_cell.angle_alpha   90.00
_cell.angle_beta   90.00
_cell.angle_gamma   90.00
#
_symmetry.space_group_name_H-M   'P 1'
#
loop_
_entity.id
_entity.type
_entity.pdbx_description
1 polymer ?
#
loop_
_entity_poly.entity_id
_entity_poly.type
_entity_poly.pdbx_seq_one_letter_code
_entity_poly.pdbx_strand_id
1 'polypeptide(L)'
;MSRTRPSPGPRLMLPGLREAYAAFVREADALPALPGALQAEVWTSAQLGTLEAAAPHEAGRRAALGDLIMSLRAAATPGARTFLRALAAIGPAVGRTAAGKAADALRDLPAAPWEGMLGRVVPGQAWLIQEGPLDGDRLVCEFRYADAGTAGMHALAVRLTYGDAPTEVVTVGDVPALMTAARQAMQAELCVVQPYDAAAVGERLRTALNGAEPLPEACYPALALARHRAELLP
;
A
#
# COMPACT_ATOMS: atom_id res chain seq x y z
N MET A 1 15.22 44.65 13.72
CA MET A 1 14.09 43.72 13.49
C MET A 1 14.33 42.98 12.19
N SER A 2 15.01 41.83 12.24
CA SER A 2 15.31 41.03 11.06
C SER A 2 14.07 40.26 10.63
N ARG A 3 13.50 40.64 9.48
CA ARG A 3 12.45 39.86 8.80
C ARG A 3 13.11 38.59 8.25
N THR A 4 12.89 37.45 8.91
CA THR A 4 13.23 36.14 8.37
C THR A 4 12.44 35.98 7.06
N ARG A 5 13.11 36.08 5.92
CA ARG A 5 12.49 35.74 4.62
C ARG A 5 12.15 34.25 4.67
N PRO A 6 10.92 33.83 4.34
CA PRO A 6 10.64 32.42 4.14
C PRO A 6 11.53 31.94 2.99
N SER A 7 12.32 30.90 3.23
CA SER A 7 13.04 30.24 2.15
C SER A 7 12.02 29.79 1.10
N PRO A 8 12.27 30.01 -0.20
CA PRO A 8 11.38 29.49 -1.23
C PRO A 8 11.35 27.96 -1.06
N GLY A 9 10.16 27.42 -0.81
CA GLY A 9 9.96 25.97 -0.73
C GLY A 9 10.44 25.28 -2.01
N PRO A 10 10.60 23.94 -1.99
CA PRO A 10 11.06 23.19 -3.16
C PRO A 10 10.21 23.53 -4.40
N ARG A 11 10.88 23.70 -5.55
CA ARG A 11 10.20 23.98 -6.82
C ARG A 11 9.47 22.72 -7.28
N LEU A 12 8.18 22.66 -7.00
CA LEU A 12 7.30 21.55 -7.36
C LEU A 12 7.06 21.48 -8.87
N MET A 13 7.05 20.27 -9.42
CA MET A 13 6.68 19.99 -10.81
C MET A 13 5.17 20.12 -11.03
N LEU A 14 4.38 19.74 -10.02
CA LEU A 14 2.92 19.83 -9.97
C LEU A 14 2.49 20.75 -8.83
N PRO A 15 2.60 22.08 -9.00
CA PRO A 15 2.27 23.03 -7.94
C PRO A 15 0.79 23.00 -7.51
N GLY A 16 -0.11 22.50 -8.36
CA GLY A 16 -1.54 22.33 -8.04
C GLY A 16 -1.81 21.31 -6.93
N LEU A 17 -0.87 20.41 -6.64
CA LEU A 17 -0.98 19.41 -5.57
C LEU A 17 -0.34 19.84 -4.25
N ARG A 18 0.12 21.10 -4.15
CA ARG A 18 0.85 21.61 -2.97
C ARG A 18 0.10 21.38 -1.66
N GLU A 19 -1.21 21.66 -1.63
CA GLU A 19 -2.02 21.48 -0.42
C GLU A 19 -2.13 20.01 -0.02
N ALA A 20 -2.23 19.09 -0.99
CA ALA A 20 -2.22 17.65 -0.73
C ALA A 20 -0.88 17.21 -0.14
N TYR A 21 0.25 17.64 -0.72
CA TYR A 21 1.58 17.34 -0.17
C TYR A 21 1.74 17.87 1.26
N ALA A 22 1.28 19.10 1.52
CA ALA A 22 1.34 19.69 2.85
C ALA A 22 0.45 18.93 3.85
N ALA A 23 -0.73 18.46 3.44
CA ALA A 23 -1.59 17.61 4.25
C ALA A 23 -0.91 16.28 4.59
N PHE A 24 -0.36 15.59 3.59
CA PHE A 24 0.37 14.34 3.76
C PHE A 24 1.57 14.47 4.71
N VAL A 25 2.32 15.58 4.61
CA VAL A 25 3.42 15.86 5.53
C VAL A 25 2.93 16.02 6.97
N ARG A 26 1.84 16.77 7.20
CA ARG A 26 1.27 16.96 8.55
C ARG A 26 0.73 15.66 9.13
N GLU A 27 0.00 14.89 8.34
CA GLU A 27 -0.57 13.62 8.79
C GLU A 27 0.51 12.57 9.06
N ALA A 28 1.64 12.62 8.34
CA ALA A 28 2.76 11.72 8.55
C ALA A 28 3.34 11.80 9.97
N ASP A 29 3.16 12.92 10.70
CA ASP A 29 3.64 13.05 12.08
C ASP A 29 2.98 12.06 13.05
N ALA A 30 1.81 11.51 12.70
CA ALA A 30 1.16 10.45 13.48
C ALA A 30 1.75 9.06 13.20
N LEU A 31 2.47 8.86 12.08
CA LEU A 31 2.98 7.55 11.68
C LEU A 31 3.81 6.87 12.76
N PRO A 32 4.81 7.50 13.41
CA PRO A 32 5.67 6.81 14.37
C PRO A 32 4.91 6.25 15.58
N ALA A 33 3.71 6.78 15.87
CA ALA A 33 2.86 6.32 16.97
C ALA A 33 1.92 5.16 16.59
N LEU A 34 1.90 4.74 15.31
CA LEU A 34 1.10 3.60 14.88
C LEU A 34 1.59 2.30 15.52
N PRO A 35 0.69 1.32 15.72
CA PRO A 35 1.01 0.10 16.45
C PRO A 35 1.99 -0.83 15.73
N GLY A 36 2.10 -0.74 14.40
CA GLY A 36 2.96 -1.63 13.63
C GLY A 36 3.13 -1.25 12.16
N ALA A 37 4.04 -1.99 11.50
CA ALA A 37 4.38 -1.79 10.08
C ALA A 37 3.17 -1.92 9.15
N LEU A 38 2.24 -2.84 9.42
CA LEU A 38 1.03 -3.01 8.60
C LEU A 38 0.19 -1.74 8.56
N GLN A 39 -0.04 -1.11 9.71
CA GLN A 39 -0.87 0.11 9.77
C GLN A 39 -0.19 1.27 9.03
N ALA A 40 1.13 1.37 9.13
CA ALA A 40 1.89 2.37 8.39
C ALA A 40 1.89 2.13 6.87
N GLU A 41 1.95 0.86 6.44
CA GLU A 41 1.86 0.47 5.04
C GLU A 41 0.47 0.70 4.46
N VAL A 42 -0.60 0.35 5.20
CA VAL A 42 -1.99 0.64 4.80
C VAL A 42 -2.21 2.14 4.68
N TRP A 43 -1.75 2.91 5.67
CA TRP A 43 -1.83 4.38 5.62
C TRP A 43 -1.07 4.93 4.41
N THR A 44 0.16 4.48 4.17
CA THR A 44 1.00 4.90 3.04
C THR A 44 0.35 4.57 1.70
N SER A 45 -0.22 3.37 1.58
CA SER A 45 -0.97 2.95 0.40
C SER A 45 -2.18 3.84 0.14
N ALA A 46 -2.91 4.25 1.19
CA ALA A 46 -4.05 5.12 1.05
C ALA A 46 -3.66 6.50 0.47
N GLN A 47 -2.58 7.10 1.00
CA GLN A 47 -2.07 8.39 0.49
C GLN A 47 -1.59 8.28 -0.97
N LEU A 48 -0.91 7.18 -1.31
CA LEU A 48 -0.50 6.90 -2.70
C LEU A 48 -1.70 6.70 -3.62
N GLY A 49 -2.76 6.04 -3.14
CA GLY A 49 -4.02 5.87 -3.85
C GLY A 49 -4.68 7.22 -4.18
N THR A 50 -4.77 8.12 -3.20
CA THR A 50 -5.26 9.49 -3.42
C THR A 50 -4.41 10.23 -4.46
N LEU A 51 -3.09 10.07 -4.41
CA LEU A 51 -2.18 10.70 -5.37
C LEU A 51 -2.31 10.12 -6.78
N GLU A 52 -2.46 8.80 -6.88
CA GLU A 52 -2.64 8.07 -8.15
C GLU A 52 -3.97 8.44 -8.81
N ALA A 53 -5.06 8.50 -8.03
CA ALA A 53 -6.38 8.94 -8.50
C ALA A 53 -6.38 10.41 -8.98
N ALA A 54 -5.59 11.28 -8.33
CA ALA A 54 -5.46 12.68 -8.71
C ALA A 54 -4.56 12.92 -9.96
N ALA A 55 -3.79 11.92 -10.39
CA ALA A 55 -2.84 12.02 -11.50
C ALA A 55 -3.15 10.99 -12.61
N PRO A 56 -3.95 11.37 -13.63
CA PRO A 56 -4.52 10.41 -14.58
C PRO A 56 -3.51 9.72 -15.50
N HIS A 57 -2.28 10.23 -15.59
CA HIS A 57 -1.28 9.81 -16.58
C HIS A 57 0.02 9.41 -15.88
N GLU A 58 0.76 8.46 -16.45
CA GLU A 58 2.01 7.94 -15.86
C GLU A 58 3.05 9.04 -15.56
N ALA A 59 3.25 9.97 -16.50
CA ALA A 59 4.17 11.08 -16.31
C ALA A 59 3.75 11.99 -15.13
N GLY A 60 2.44 12.23 -14.98
CA GLY A 60 1.88 12.98 -13.87
C GLY A 60 2.09 12.26 -12.54
N ARG A 61 1.83 10.95 -12.49
CA ARG A 61 2.07 10.12 -11.29
C ARG A 61 3.54 10.14 -10.86
N ARG A 62 4.46 10.05 -11.82
CA ARG A 62 5.90 10.11 -11.56
C ARG A 62 6.31 11.47 -11.00
N ALA A 63 5.82 12.57 -11.59
CA ALA A 63 6.09 13.92 -11.10
C ALA A 63 5.50 14.13 -9.70
N ALA A 64 4.28 13.66 -9.46
CA ALA A 64 3.60 13.76 -8.17
C ALA A 64 4.35 13.02 -7.06
N LEU A 65 4.83 11.81 -7.34
CA LEU A 65 5.64 11.04 -6.41
C LEU A 65 6.98 11.72 -6.11
N GLY A 66 7.63 12.30 -7.13
CA GLY A 66 8.87 13.06 -6.96
C GLY A 66 8.68 14.29 -6.06
N ASP A 67 7.62 15.07 -6.29
CA ASP A 67 7.26 16.23 -5.49
C ASP A 67 6.93 15.85 -4.03
N LEU A 68 6.21 14.74 -3.81
CA LEU A 68 5.93 14.22 -2.47
C LEU A 68 7.23 13.87 -1.73
N ILE A 69 8.14 13.12 -2.37
CA ILE A 69 9.44 12.75 -1.77
C ILE A 69 10.25 13.99 -1.42
N MET A 70 10.28 15.00 -2.30
CA MET A 70 10.96 16.27 -2.02
C MET A 70 10.32 17.02 -0.85
N SER A 71 8.99 17.03 -0.78
CA SER A 71 8.24 17.71 0.28
C SER A 71 8.48 17.06 1.64
N LEU A 72 8.45 15.72 1.70
CA LEU A 72 8.74 14.95 2.92
C LEU A 72 10.20 15.16 3.38
N ARG A 73 11.15 15.12 2.43
CA ARG A 73 12.57 15.37 2.74
C ARG A 73 12.77 16.78 3.31
N ALA A 74 12.11 17.78 2.73
CA ALA A 74 12.21 19.17 3.18
C ALA A 74 11.57 19.39 4.56
N ALA A 75 10.50 18.65 4.89
CA ALA A 75 9.84 18.71 6.19
C ALA A 75 10.75 18.22 7.33
N ALA A 76 11.58 17.19 7.06
CA ALA A 76 12.59 16.68 7.99
C ALA A 76 12.04 16.35 9.41
N THR A 77 10.82 15.81 9.48
CA THR A 77 10.21 15.32 10.73
C THR A 77 10.37 13.80 10.86
N PRO A 78 10.26 13.22 12.07
CA PRO A 78 10.26 11.76 12.26
C PRO A 78 9.14 11.08 11.46
N GLY A 79 7.98 11.73 11.37
CA GLY A 79 6.86 11.29 10.53
C GLY A 79 7.21 11.25 9.05
N ALA A 80 7.79 12.33 8.53
CA ALA A 80 8.21 12.40 7.14
C ALA A 80 9.28 11.35 6.79
N ARG A 81 10.24 11.10 7.68
CA ARG A 81 11.22 10.01 7.55
C ARG A 81 10.53 8.64 7.50
N THR A 82 9.58 8.39 8.41
CA THR A 82 8.82 7.13 8.46
C THR A 82 8.02 6.92 7.18
N PHE A 83 7.39 7.97 6.66
CA PHE A 83 6.68 7.90 5.38
C PHE A 83 7.63 7.60 4.22
N LEU A 84 8.79 8.27 4.14
CA LEU A 84 9.80 7.97 3.11
C LEU A 84 10.29 6.51 3.18
N ARG A 85 10.42 5.93 4.38
CA ARG A 85 10.75 4.51 4.57
C ARG A 85 9.65 3.59 4.06
N ALA A 86 8.39 3.90 4.37
CA ALA A 86 7.25 3.12 3.87
C ALA A 86 7.12 3.22 2.34
N LEU A 87 7.33 4.41 1.75
CA LEU A 87 7.40 4.60 0.30
C LEU A 87 8.54 3.79 -0.33
N ALA A 88 9.70 3.72 0.32
CA ALA A 88 10.83 2.91 -0.15
C ALA A 88 10.52 1.41 -0.13
N ALA A 89 9.72 0.97 0.84
CA ALA A 89 9.33 -0.44 0.99
C ALA A 89 8.23 -0.85 -0.01
N ILE A 90 7.07 -0.18 0.02
CA ILE A 90 5.87 -0.63 -0.70
C ILE A 90 5.43 0.28 -1.85
N GLY A 91 6.06 1.44 -2.03
CA GLY A 91 5.68 2.40 -3.06
C GLY A 91 5.97 1.94 -4.49
N PRO A 92 5.64 2.74 -5.52
CA PRO A 92 5.92 2.40 -6.91
C PRO A 92 7.43 2.21 -7.16
N ALA A 93 7.80 1.20 -7.95
CA ALA A 93 9.20 0.82 -8.20
C ALA A 93 10.08 2.02 -8.63
N VAL A 94 9.56 2.90 -9.49
CA VAL A 94 10.25 4.10 -9.98
C VAL A 94 10.64 5.10 -8.89
N GLY A 95 9.96 5.08 -7.73
CA GLY A 95 10.21 5.99 -6.62
C GLY A 95 10.93 5.38 -5.42
N ARG A 96 10.95 4.03 -5.29
CA ARG A 96 11.48 3.34 -4.09
C ARG A 96 12.91 3.76 -3.74
N THR A 97 13.80 3.81 -4.74
CA THR A 97 15.21 4.20 -4.54
C THR A 97 15.35 5.66 -4.10
N ALA A 98 14.57 6.57 -4.69
CA ALA A 98 14.62 7.99 -4.35
C ALA A 98 14.09 8.24 -2.92
N ALA A 99 12.99 7.57 -2.56
CA ALA A 99 12.43 7.61 -1.22
C ALA A 99 13.41 7.06 -0.17
N GLY A 100 14.07 5.93 -0.47
CA GLY A 100 15.09 5.34 0.42
C GLY A 100 16.25 6.30 0.67
N LYS A 101 16.82 6.89 -0.38
CA LYS A 101 17.90 7.89 -0.26
C LYS A 101 17.45 9.13 0.53
N ALA A 102 16.21 9.58 0.33
CA ALA A 102 15.67 10.71 1.08
C ALA A 102 15.49 10.36 2.57
N ALA A 103 15.05 9.14 2.90
CA ALA A 103 14.97 8.66 4.27
C ALA A 103 16.35 8.52 4.92
N ASP A 104 17.36 8.04 4.18
CA ASP A 104 18.74 7.91 4.66
C ASP A 104 19.37 9.27 4.98
N ALA A 105 19.00 10.31 4.24
CA ALA A 105 19.41 11.69 4.54
C ALA A 105 18.82 12.22 5.87
N LEU A 106 17.77 11.58 6.39
CA LEU A 106 17.12 11.91 7.66
C LEU A 106 17.46 10.91 8.78
N ARG A 107 18.49 10.07 8.60
CA ARG A 107 18.81 8.96 9.53
C ARG A 107 19.00 9.36 11.00
N ASP A 108 19.34 10.61 11.28
CA ASP A 108 19.58 11.10 12.65
C ASP A 108 18.27 11.39 13.41
N LEU A 109 17.12 11.37 12.73
CA LEU A 109 15.81 11.47 13.37
C LEU A 109 15.41 10.11 13.98
N PRO A 110 14.63 10.12 15.08
CA PRO A 110 14.10 8.90 15.69
C PRO A 110 13.38 8.00 14.69
N ALA A 111 13.67 6.70 14.77
CA ALA A 111 12.99 5.66 14.00
C ALA A 111 11.85 5.04 14.81
N ALA A 112 10.78 4.65 14.11
CA ALA A 112 9.72 3.87 14.74
C ALA A 112 10.22 2.45 15.06
N PRO A 113 9.82 1.81 16.17
CA PRO A 113 10.29 0.48 16.55
C PRO A 113 10.05 -0.61 15.48
N TRP A 114 8.98 -0.47 14.71
CA TRP A 114 8.57 -1.42 13.64
C TRP A 114 9.12 -1.04 12.26
N GLU A 115 9.85 0.07 12.11
CA GLU A 115 10.28 0.58 10.80
C GLU A 115 11.13 -0.43 10.02
N GLY A 116 11.96 -1.20 10.73
CA GLY A 116 12.79 -2.25 10.13
C GLY A 116 12.00 -3.40 9.49
N MET A 117 10.71 -3.52 9.82
CA MET A 117 9.82 -4.57 9.32
C MET A 117 9.10 -4.19 8.03
N LEU A 118 9.13 -2.91 7.63
CA LEU A 118 8.41 -2.41 6.45
C LEU A 118 8.74 -3.22 5.19
N GLY A 119 7.71 -3.71 4.51
CA GLY A 119 7.76 -4.54 3.30
C GLY A 119 8.28 -5.97 3.54
N ARG A 120 8.75 -6.30 4.74
CA ARG A 120 9.38 -7.59 5.04
C ARG A 120 8.38 -8.62 5.50
N VAL A 121 7.56 -9.07 4.56
CA VAL A 121 6.57 -10.12 4.80
C VAL A 121 6.89 -11.36 3.99
N VAL A 122 6.46 -12.50 4.52
CA VAL A 122 6.55 -13.81 3.87
C VAL A 122 5.13 -14.22 3.47
N PRO A 123 4.90 -14.68 2.23
CA PRO A 123 3.60 -15.20 1.83
C PRO A 123 3.25 -16.48 2.60
N GLY A 124 1.96 -16.65 2.88
CA GLY A 124 1.37 -17.81 3.51
C GLY A 124 0.52 -18.60 2.51
N GLN A 125 -0.68 -18.99 2.95
CA GLN A 125 -1.64 -19.69 2.11
C GLN A 125 -2.39 -18.72 1.19
N ALA A 126 -2.87 -19.25 0.05
CA ALA A 126 -3.76 -18.54 -0.83
C ALA A 126 -5.05 -19.35 -1.06
N TRP A 127 -6.16 -18.64 -1.20
CA TRP A 127 -7.48 -19.20 -1.44
C TRP A 127 -8.19 -18.46 -2.56
N LEU A 128 -9.01 -19.21 -3.29
CA LEU A 128 -10.01 -18.68 -4.19
C LEU A 128 -11.38 -18.84 -3.51
N ILE A 129 -12.08 -17.72 -3.37
CA ILE A 129 -13.46 -17.67 -2.88
C ILE A 129 -14.36 -17.25 -4.03
N GLN A 130 -15.41 -18.02 -4.30
CA GLN A 130 -16.40 -17.76 -5.35
C GLN A 130 -17.79 -17.74 -4.72
N GLU A 131 -18.44 -16.58 -4.70
CA GLU A 131 -19.75 -16.36 -4.06
C GLU A 131 -20.92 -16.78 -4.98
N GLY A 132 -20.69 -16.83 -6.28
CA GLY A 132 -21.68 -17.25 -7.27
C GLY A 132 -21.07 -17.31 -8.67
N PRO A 133 -21.76 -17.91 -9.65
CA PRO A 133 -21.23 -18.10 -11.01
C PRO A 133 -20.98 -16.79 -11.76
N LEU A 134 -21.55 -15.67 -11.30
CA LEU A 134 -21.44 -14.35 -11.93
C LEU A 134 -20.68 -13.32 -11.07
N ASP A 135 -20.38 -13.63 -9.81
CA ASP A 135 -19.80 -12.67 -8.85
C ASP A 135 -18.28 -12.51 -8.96
N GLY A 136 -17.70 -13.24 -9.92
CA GLY A 136 -16.27 -13.27 -10.18
C GLY A 136 -15.50 -14.02 -9.09
N ASP A 137 -14.19 -13.80 -9.09
CA ASP A 137 -13.26 -14.49 -8.21
C ASP A 137 -12.76 -13.55 -7.12
N ARG A 138 -12.71 -14.03 -5.88
CA ARG A 138 -12.02 -13.35 -4.79
C ARG A 138 -10.76 -14.14 -4.42
N LEU A 139 -9.61 -13.56 -4.73
CA LEU A 139 -8.30 -14.10 -4.38
C LEU A 139 -7.91 -13.57 -3.00
N VAL A 140 -7.64 -14.48 -2.06
CA VAL A 140 -7.21 -14.15 -0.70
C VAL A 140 -5.82 -14.73 -0.47
N CYS A 141 -4.84 -13.89 -0.15
CA CYS A 141 -3.46 -14.29 0.09
C CYS A 141 -3.02 -13.87 1.49
N GLU A 142 -2.59 -14.82 2.32
CA GLU A 142 -2.04 -14.55 3.64
C GLU A 142 -0.59 -14.06 3.56
N PHE A 143 -0.22 -13.16 4.46
CA PHE A 143 1.13 -12.67 4.67
C PHE A 143 1.41 -12.55 6.17
N ARG A 144 2.69 -12.71 6.53
CA ARG A 144 3.18 -12.50 7.90
C ARG A 144 4.49 -11.74 7.90
N TYR A 145 4.68 -10.87 8.88
CA TYR A 145 6.01 -10.33 9.16
C TYR A 145 6.84 -11.41 9.85
N ALA A 146 8.04 -11.68 9.35
CA ALA A 146 8.88 -12.81 9.76
C ALA A 146 9.10 -12.89 11.29
N ASP A 147 9.20 -11.74 11.95
CA ASP A 147 9.52 -11.63 13.39
C ASP A 147 8.31 -11.33 14.29
N ALA A 148 7.09 -11.29 13.74
CA ALA A 148 5.88 -10.84 14.47
C ALA A 148 4.98 -11.97 14.98
N GLY A 149 5.30 -13.23 14.69
CA GLY A 149 4.41 -14.36 14.96
C GLY A 149 3.03 -14.16 14.34
N THR A 150 1.96 -14.42 15.10
CA THR A 150 0.58 -14.21 14.65
C THR A 150 0.13 -12.75 14.71
N ALA A 151 0.81 -11.89 15.47
CA ALA A 151 0.47 -10.47 15.63
C ALA A 151 0.76 -9.62 14.38
N GLY A 152 1.45 -10.19 13.38
CA GLY A 152 1.70 -9.59 12.07
C GLY A 152 1.02 -10.30 10.90
N MET A 153 0.10 -11.24 11.18
CA MET A 153 -0.65 -11.94 10.15
C MET A 153 -1.71 -11.02 9.57
N HIS A 154 -1.78 -10.97 8.24
CA HIS A 154 -2.80 -10.23 7.49
C HIS A 154 -3.05 -10.94 6.17
N ALA A 155 -4.11 -10.54 5.47
CA ALA A 155 -4.35 -11.02 4.12
C ALA A 155 -4.59 -9.87 3.14
N LEU A 156 -4.25 -10.10 1.89
CA LEU A 156 -4.71 -9.33 0.76
C LEU A 156 -5.92 -10.04 0.15
N ALA A 157 -7.06 -9.37 0.07
CA ALA A 157 -8.24 -9.86 -0.63
C ALA A 157 -8.50 -8.99 -1.86
N VAL A 158 -8.48 -9.59 -3.05
CA VAL A 158 -8.74 -8.90 -4.32
C VAL A 158 -9.93 -9.56 -5.00
N ARG A 159 -10.97 -8.76 -5.29
CA ARG A 159 -12.10 -9.20 -6.10
C ARG A 159 -11.81 -8.88 -7.56
N LEU A 160 -12.02 -9.87 -8.42
CA LEU A 160 -11.84 -9.82 -9.86
C LEU A 160 -13.17 -10.15 -10.54
N THR A 161 -13.53 -9.42 -11.59
CA THR A 161 -14.66 -9.79 -12.46
C THR A 161 -14.32 -10.99 -13.34
N TYR A 162 -15.33 -11.47 -14.06
CA TYR A 162 -15.14 -12.35 -15.21
C TYR A 162 -14.30 -11.63 -16.28
N GLY A 163 -13.03 -12.02 -16.44
CA GLY A 163 -12.03 -11.33 -17.27
C GLY A 163 -10.85 -10.73 -16.49
N ASP A 164 -10.74 -11.02 -15.19
CA ASP A 164 -9.60 -10.63 -14.35
C ASP A 164 -9.40 -9.13 -14.13
N ALA A 165 -10.44 -8.33 -14.37
CA ALA A 165 -10.43 -6.92 -14.01
C ALA A 165 -10.72 -6.75 -12.50
N PRO A 166 -9.85 -6.09 -11.72
CA PRO A 166 -10.07 -5.89 -10.30
C PRO A 166 -11.20 -4.89 -10.04
N THR A 167 -12.06 -5.23 -9.08
CA THR A 167 -13.17 -4.37 -8.63
C THR A 167 -12.99 -3.85 -7.22
N GLU A 168 -12.24 -4.59 -6.39
CA GLU A 168 -12.05 -4.27 -4.99
C GLU A 168 -10.70 -4.83 -4.52
N VAL A 169 -9.99 -4.05 -3.72
CA VAL A 169 -8.73 -4.46 -3.07
C VAL A 169 -8.82 -4.12 -1.58
N VAL A 170 -8.74 -5.13 -0.73
CA VAL A 170 -8.86 -4.97 0.73
C VAL A 170 -7.66 -5.59 1.42
N THR A 171 -7.13 -4.88 2.42
CA THR A 171 -6.20 -5.44 3.38
C THR A 171 -6.97 -5.91 4.61
N VAL A 172 -6.83 -7.18 4.96
CA VAL A 172 -7.54 -7.81 6.08
C VAL A 172 -6.57 -8.00 7.24
N GLY A 173 -6.81 -7.30 8.35
CA GLY A 173 -6.01 -7.42 9.57
C GLY A 173 -6.39 -8.60 10.47
N ASP A 174 -7.62 -9.12 10.35
CA ASP A 174 -8.12 -10.26 11.13
C ASP A 174 -8.44 -11.43 10.20
N VAL A 175 -7.38 -12.17 9.82
CA VAL A 175 -7.49 -13.35 8.96
C VAL A 175 -8.35 -14.46 9.60
N PRO A 176 -8.24 -14.76 10.92
CA PRO A 176 -9.10 -15.75 11.57
C PRO A 176 -10.58 -15.40 11.47
N ALA A 177 -10.96 -14.13 11.66
CA ALA A 177 -12.35 -13.70 11.50
C ALA A 177 -12.82 -13.83 10.05
N LEU A 178 -12.00 -13.42 9.07
CA LEU A 178 -12.29 -13.61 7.64
C LEU A 178 -12.55 -15.07 7.31
N MET A 179 -11.65 -15.97 7.73
CA MET A 179 -11.78 -17.40 7.45
C MET A 179 -12.98 -18.02 8.18
N THR A 180 -13.34 -17.51 9.35
CA THR A 180 -14.57 -17.93 10.06
C THR A 180 -15.82 -17.51 9.30
N ALA A 181 -15.88 -16.27 8.81
CA ALA A 181 -16.97 -15.79 7.98
C ALA A 181 -17.07 -16.56 6.66
N ALA A 182 -15.95 -16.86 6.00
CA ALA A 182 -15.91 -17.66 4.79
C ALA A 182 -16.46 -19.08 5.01
N ARG A 183 -16.08 -19.74 6.13
CA ARG A 183 -16.64 -21.06 6.50
C ARG A 183 -18.14 -21.00 6.75
N GLN A 184 -18.64 -19.96 7.42
CA GLN A 184 -20.08 -19.77 7.64
C GLN A 184 -20.83 -19.57 6.31
N ALA A 185 -20.28 -18.78 5.40
CA ALA A 185 -20.84 -18.58 4.07
C ALA A 185 -20.85 -19.89 3.25
N MET A 186 -19.79 -20.71 3.33
CA MET A 186 -19.78 -22.05 2.72
C MET A 186 -20.88 -22.96 3.28
N GLN A 187 -21.06 -22.97 4.61
CA GLN A 187 -22.10 -23.78 5.26
C GLN A 187 -23.52 -23.36 4.87
N ALA A 188 -23.70 -22.09 4.53
CA ALA A 188 -24.95 -21.54 4.01
C ALA A 188 -25.08 -21.66 2.48
N GLU A 189 -24.17 -22.38 1.81
CA GLU A 189 -24.14 -22.55 0.35
C GLU A 189 -24.03 -21.21 -0.43
N LEU A 190 -23.46 -20.18 0.20
CA LEU A 190 -23.29 -18.84 -0.37
C LEU A 190 -21.94 -18.64 -1.06
N CYS A 191 -20.98 -19.55 -0.87
CA CYS A 191 -19.71 -19.50 -1.58
C CYS A 191 -19.00 -20.86 -1.59
N VAL A 192 -18.05 -20.99 -2.50
CA VAL A 192 -17.03 -22.05 -2.52
C VAL A 192 -15.70 -21.43 -2.11
N VAL A 193 -14.99 -22.07 -1.18
CA VAL A 193 -13.62 -21.71 -0.81
C VAL A 193 -12.72 -22.89 -1.13
N GLN A 194 -11.68 -22.65 -1.91
CA GLN A 194 -10.70 -23.67 -2.28
C GLN A 194 -9.27 -23.14 -2.10
N PRO A 195 -8.32 -23.97 -1.62
CA PRO A 195 -6.91 -23.64 -1.70
C PRO A 195 -6.54 -23.34 -3.14
N TYR A 196 -5.69 -22.33 -3.34
CA TYR A 196 -5.22 -21.96 -4.68
C TYR A 196 -3.70 -21.87 -4.67
N ASP A 197 -3.09 -22.30 -5.78
CA ASP A 197 -1.65 -22.31 -5.94
C ASP A 197 -1.09 -20.88 -5.86
N ALA A 198 -0.11 -20.67 -4.99
CA ALA A 198 0.41 -19.34 -4.70
C ALA A 198 1.12 -18.69 -5.90
N ALA A 199 1.74 -19.50 -6.78
CA ALA A 199 2.42 -18.99 -7.97
C ALA A 199 1.39 -18.55 -9.02
N ALA A 200 0.35 -19.37 -9.25
CA ALA A 200 -0.76 -19.01 -10.12
C ALA A 200 -1.49 -17.74 -9.64
N VAL A 201 -1.73 -17.61 -8.32
CA VAL A 201 -2.32 -16.40 -7.73
C VAL A 201 -1.40 -15.19 -7.91
N GLY A 202 -0.09 -15.37 -7.70
CA GLY A 202 0.91 -14.32 -7.91
C GLY A 202 0.89 -13.78 -9.33
N GLU A 203 0.94 -14.65 -10.33
CA GLU A 203 0.88 -14.27 -11.75
C GLU A 203 -0.41 -13.51 -12.08
N ARG A 204 -1.56 -14.04 -11.62
CA ARG A 204 -2.87 -13.45 -11.87
C ARG A 204 -3.02 -12.07 -11.22
N LEU A 205 -2.60 -11.91 -9.96
CA LEU A 205 -2.63 -10.63 -9.27
C LEU A 205 -1.67 -9.60 -9.89
N ARG A 206 -0.47 -10.01 -10.27
CA ARG A 206 0.49 -9.10 -10.95
C ARG A 206 -0.07 -8.60 -12.28
N THR A 207 -0.75 -9.46 -13.03
CA THR A 207 -1.42 -9.07 -14.29
C THR A 207 -2.57 -8.12 -14.02
N ALA A 208 -3.49 -8.47 -13.11
CA ALA A 208 -4.68 -7.68 -12.80
C ALA A 208 -4.36 -6.28 -12.24
N LEU A 209 -3.39 -6.18 -11.31
CA LEU A 209 -3.08 -4.93 -10.61
C LEU A 209 -2.17 -3.96 -11.41
N ASN A 210 -1.53 -4.45 -12.48
CA ASN A 210 -0.67 -3.66 -13.36
C ASN A 210 -1.27 -3.49 -14.78
N GLY A 211 -2.52 -3.89 -14.98
CA GLY A 211 -3.25 -3.71 -16.24
C GLY A 211 -3.40 -2.25 -16.66
N ALA A 212 -3.79 -2.05 -17.92
CA ALA A 212 -3.81 -0.74 -18.59
C ALA A 212 -5.06 0.12 -18.28
N GLU A 213 -6.09 -0.45 -17.67
CA GLU A 213 -7.34 0.26 -17.38
C GLU A 213 -7.27 1.04 -16.07
N PRO A 214 -7.97 2.18 -15.98
CA PRO A 214 -8.14 2.86 -14.72
C PRO A 214 -8.87 1.92 -13.75
N LEU A 215 -8.25 1.70 -12.60
CA LEU A 215 -8.84 0.87 -11.57
C LEU A 215 -10.05 1.57 -10.93
N PRO A 216 -11.07 0.83 -10.49
CA PRO A 216 -12.17 1.39 -9.71
C PRO A 216 -11.68 2.08 -8.43
N GLU A 217 -12.42 3.09 -7.97
CA GLU A 217 -12.02 3.91 -6.83
C GLU A 217 -11.71 3.08 -5.57
N ALA A 218 -12.50 2.02 -5.35
CA ALA A 218 -12.34 1.08 -4.24
C ALA A 218 -10.99 0.34 -4.22
N CYS A 219 -10.25 0.30 -5.33
CA CYS A 219 -8.95 -0.35 -5.39
C CYS A 219 -7.82 0.55 -4.85
N TYR A 220 -7.91 1.88 -5.04
CA TYR A 220 -6.78 2.78 -4.78
C TYR A 220 -6.25 2.76 -3.34
N PRO A 221 -7.08 2.71 -2.28
CA PRO A 221 -6.56 2.78 -0.91
C PRO A 221 -5.54 1.69 -0.58
N ALA A 222 -5.71 0.47 -1.10
CA ALA A 222 -4.83 -0.66 -0.83
C ALA A 222 -3.91 -1.00 -2.01
N LEU A 223 -3.92 -0.23 -3.10
CA LEU A 223 -3.30 -0.60 -4.37
C LEU A 223 -1.77 -0.75 -4.30
N ALA A 224 -1.07 0.21 -3.70
CA ALA A 224 0.39 0.15 -3.59
C ALA A 224 0.83 -1.05 -2.75
N LEU A 225 0.12 -1.28 -1.63
CA LEU A 225 0.34 -2.44 -0.78
C LEU A 225 0.05 -3.75 -1.54
N ALA A 226 -1.07 -3.82 -2.27
CA ALA A 226 -1.46 -4.99 -3.05
C ALA A 226 -0.45 -5.34 -4.13
N ARG A 227 0.04 -4.35 -4.88
CA ARG A 227 1.10 -4.53 -5.88
C ARG A 227 2.38 -5.10 -5.25
N HIS A 228 2.81 -4.52 -4.13
CA HIS A 228 3.97 -5.05 -3.40
C HIS A 228 3.74 -6.49 -2.90
N ARG A 229 2.55 -6.80 -2.36
CA ARG A 229 2.23 -8.16 -1.90
C ARG A 229 2.18 -9.17 -3.04
N ALA A 230 1.64 -8.79 -4.19
CA ALA A 230 1.65 -9.61 -5.40
C ALA A 230 3.06 -9.86 -5.94
N GLU A 231 4.00 -8.92 -5.78
CA GLU A 231 5.43 -9.09 -6.11
C GLU A 231 6.14 -10.13 -5.22
N LEU A 232 5.62 -10.39 -4.00
CA LEU A 232 6.22 -11.34 -3.06
C LEU A 232 5.69 -12.77 -3.20
N LEU A 233 4.59 -12.97 -3.93
CA LEU A 233 4.11 -14.30 -4.27
C LEU A 233 5.04 -14.96 -5.30
N PRO A 234 5.22 -16.29 -5.24
CA PRO A 234 6.11 -17.02 -6.15
C PRO A 234 5.73 -16.90 -7.64
#